data_AF-A0A1R2CYH1-F1
#
_entry.id   AF-A0A1R2CYH1-F1
#
_cell.length_a   1.000
_cell.length_b   1.000
_cell.length_c   1.000
_cell.angle_alpha   90.00
_cell.angle_beta   90.00
_cell.angle_gamma   90.00
#
_symmetry.space_group_name_H-M   'P 1'
#
loop_
_entity.id
_entity.type
_entity.pdbx_description
1 polymer ?
#
loop_
_entity_poly.entity_id
_entity_poly.type
_entity_poly.pdbx_seq_one_letter_code
_entity_poly.pdbx_strand_id
1 'polypeptide(L)'
;MILLGLKRVFHKNMGTVCLTKRGDDPNDFDEVRNSEGNLSEMSTDEPYSLNSEIKKGVVVIYIHPKFKECERVQELFRSINMKPIVVDVSKDSNPKKLLHSLKKLTKDPNPPYVFLTGKYFGGLNEIDAGIKNHTVQKIINKWLDSRVGFSEY
;
A
#
# COMPACT_ATOMS: atom_id res chain seq x y z
N MET A 1 34.02 14.38 37.47
CA MET A 1 34.47 13.38 36.48
C MET A 1 33.36 13.14 35.47
N ILE A 2 33.66 13.45 34.19
CA ILE A 2 33.21 12.78 32.94
C ILE A 2 31.68 12.71 32.73
N LEU A 3 31.06 13.61 31.94
CA LEU A 3 30.97 13.65 30.46
C LEU A 3 30.12 12.51 29.86
N LEU A 4 29.01 12.86 29.19
CA LEU A 4 28.80 12.62 27.74
C LEU A 4 27.35 12.95 27.33
N GLY A 5 27.22 14.01 26.52
CA GLY A 5 26.02 14.31 25.75
C GLY A 5 26.00 13.58 24.42
N LEU A 6 24.80 13.38 23.87
CA LEU A 6 24.62 13.02 22.46
C LEU A 6 23.58 13.96 21.85
N LYS A 7 24.04 14.90 21.02
CA LYS A 7 23.23 15.77 20.18
C LYS A 7 23.36 15.23 18.75
N ARG A 8 22.33 14.58 18.22
CA ARG A 8 22.30 14.16 16.80
C ARG A 8 22.07 15.38 15.92
N VAL A 9 23.05 15.67 15.07
CA VAL A 9 22.91 16.58 13.93
C VAL A 9 22.70 15.72 12.69
N PHE A 10 21.58 15.95 12.00
CA PHE A 10 21.35 15.45 10.65
C PHE A 10 21.43 16.65 9.72
N HIS A 11 22.35 16.65 8.76
CA HIS A 11 22.25 17.54 7.61
C HIS A 11 22.68 16.86 6.32
N LYS A 12 21.94 17.21 5.27
CA LYS A 12 21.76 16.58 3.97
C LYS A 12 23.03 16.63 3.13
N ASN A 13 23.33 15.53 2.45
CA ASN A 13 24.31 15.48 1.37
C ASN A 13 23.58 15.80 0.04
N MET A 14 23.99 16.89 -0.63
CA MET A 14 23.50 17.30 -1.95
C MET A 14 24.69 17.53 -2.87
N GLY A 15 24.64 16.88 -4.03
CA GLY A 15 25.16 17.44 -5.29
C GLY A 15 26.59 17.09 -5.66
N THR A 16 26.76 16.12 -6.56
CA THR A 16 27.81 16.19 -7.58
C THR A 16 27.18 16.00 -8.95
N VAL A 17 27.26 17.06 -9.73
CA VAL A 17 26.85 17.16 -11.14
C VAL A 17 27.93 16.52 -12.01
N CYS A 18 27.51 15.68 -12.96
CA CYS A 18 28.32 15.13 -14.05
C CYS A 18 28.41 16.14 -15.20
N LEU A 19 29.59 16.26 -15.84
CA LEU A 19 29.93 16.76 -17.19
C LEU A 19 31.47 16.60 -17.30
N THR A 20 32.16 16.13 -18.36
CA THR A 20 31.96 16.10 -19.82
C THR A 20 32.97 15.10 -20.45
N LYS A 21 32.71 14.73 -21.71
CA LYS A 21 33.41 13.77 -22.60
C LYS A 21 34.82 14.19 -23.09
N ARG A 22 35.63 13.18 -23.46
CA ARG A 22 36.63 13.01 -24.58
C ARG A 22 37.09 11.54 -24.48
N GLY A 23 37.26 10.67 -25.48
CA GLY A 23 37.51 10.75 -26.92
C GLY A 23 38.61 9.72 -27.26
N ASP A 24 38.28 8.70 -28.08
CA ASP A 24 39.13 7.86 -28.98
C ASP A 24 40.20 6.92 -28.33
N ASP A 25 40.47 5.65 -28.67
CA ASP A 25 40.43 4.79 -29.89
C ASP A 25 40.47 3.26 -29.42
N PRO A 26 40.64 2.20 -30.24
CA PRO A 26 39.65 1.12 -30.47
C PRO A 26 40.27 -0.31 -30.55
N ASN A 27 39.90 -1.30 -29.73
CA ASN A 27 40.10 -2.72 -30.11
C ASN A 27 39.44 -3.69 -29.12
N ASP A 28 38.88 -4.75 -29.71
CA ASP A 28 38.78 -6.12 -29.16
C ASP A 28 37.76 -6.39 -28.03
N PHE A 29 36.56 -6.87 -28.38
CA PHE A 29 36.26 -8.30 -28.57
C PHE A 29 34.74 -8.50 -28.68
N ASP A 30 34.29 -8.97 -29.84
CA ASP A 30 32.98 -9.60 -29.99
C ASP A 30 32.97 -10.92 -29.22
N GLU A 31 32.12 -11.05 -28.19
CA GLU A 31 31.62 -12.37 -27.83
C GLU A 31 30.13 -12.31 -27.48
N VAL A 32 29.36 -12.77 -28.47
CA VAL A 32 27.96 -13.13 -28.38
C VAL A 32 27.84 -14.34 -27.45
N ARG A 33 27.27 -14.14 -26.25
CA ARG A 33 26.69 -15.25 -25.49
C ARG A 33 25.20 -15.02 -25.29
N ASN A 34 24.44 -15.52 -26.27
CA ASN A 34 23.08 -15.97 -26.03
C ASN A 34 23.10 -16.99 -24.89
N SER A 35 22.39 -16.68 -23.81
CA SER A 35 22.02 -17.64 -22.77
C SER A 35 20.58 -17.30 -22.40
N GLU A 36 19.69 -18.16 -22.85
CA GLU A 36 18.25 -18.08 -22.67
C GLU A 36 17.89 -17.98 -21.17
N GLY A 37 17.44 -16.79 -20.78
CA GLY A 37 16.74 -16.55 -19.54
C GLY A 37 15.57 -15.66 -19.89
N ASN A 38 14.52 -16.26 -20.42
CA ASN A 38 13.25 -15.58 -20.70
C ASN A 38 12.56 -15.24 -19.37
N LEU A 39 13.12 -14.25 -18.65
CA LEU A 39 12.42 -13.54 -17.61
C LEU A 39 11.68 -12.42 -18.33
N SER A 40 10.46 -12.73 -18.76
CA SER A 40 9.55 -11.77 -19.38
C SER A 40 9.63 -10.46 -18.61
N GLU A 41 10.22 -9.45 -19.25
CA GLU A 41 10.28 -8.09 -18.77
C GLU A 41 8.85 -7.64 -18.51
N MET A 42 8.43 -7.71 -17.25
CA MET A 42 7.10 -7.34 -16.84
C MET A 42 6.99 -5.82 -16.95
N SER A 43 6.32 -5.39 -18.01
CA SER A 43 6.10 -3.99 -18.36
C SER A 43 5.65 -3.18 -17.13
N THR A 44 6.41 -2.14 -16.82
CA THR A 44 6.33 -1.35 -15.58
C THR A 44 5.24 -0.27 -15.56
N ASP A 45 4.31 -0.26 -16.51
CA ASP A 45 3.49 0.94 -16.74
C ASP A 45 1.98 0.73 -16.63
N GLU A 46 1.49 -0.51 -16.60
CA GLU A 46 0.06 -0.75 -16.37
C GLU A 46 -0.29 -0.57 -14.88
N PRO A 47 -1.17 0.37 -14.48
CA PRO A 47 -1.54 0.54 -13.09
C PRO A 47 -2.23 -0.73 -12.56
N TYR A 48 -1.79 -1.23 -11.40
CA TYR A 48 -2.45 -2.37 -10.77
C TYR A 48 -3.92 -2.01 -10.50
N SER A 49 -4.85 -2.79 -11.03
CA SER A 49 -6.29 -2.52 -10.89
C SER A 49 -6.77 -2.85 -9.48
N LEU A 50 -6.63 -1.91 -8.55
CA LEU A 50 -7.11 -1.99 -7.15
C LEU A 50 -8.66 -2.06 -7.04
N ASN A 51 -9.35 -1.91 -8.18
CA ASN A 51 -10.77 -1.57 -8.25
C ASN A 51 -11.73 -2.76 -8.10
N SER A 52 -11.29 -4.01 -8.23
CA SER A 52 -12.23 -5.14 -8.18
C SER A 52 -12.78 -5.35 -6.77
N GLU A 53 -11.94 -5.37 -5.74
CA GLU A 53 -12.36 -5.69 -4.39
C GLU A 53 -12.88 -4.45 -3.63
N ILE A 54 -12.20 -3.32 -3.79
CA ILE A 54 -12.56 -2.04 -3.15
C ILE A 54 -13.99 -1.61 -3.51
N LYS A 55 -14.45 -1.90 -4.75
CA LYS A 55 -15.80 -1.53 -5.21
C LYS A 55 -16.89 -2.50 -4.76
N LYS A 56 -16.53 -3.74 -4.42
CA LYS A 56 -17.49 -4.80 -4.02
C LYS A 56 -17.78 -4.77 -2.53
N GLY A 57 -16.77 -4.51 -1.70
CA GLY A 57 -16.90 -4.57 -0.24
C GLY A 57 -17.36 -3.28 0.41
N VAL A 58 -18.23 -3.39 1.42
CA VAL A 58 -18.54 -2.30 2.34
C VAL A 58 -17.31 -1.92 3.16
N VAL A 59 -16.57 -2.93 3.61
CA VAL A 59 -15.29 -2.80 4.31
C VAL A 59 -14.30 -3.74 3.65
N VAL A 60 -13.17 -3.20 3.20
CA VAL A 60 -12.07 -3.96 2.60
C VAL A 60 -10.78 -3.63 3.32
N ILE A 61 -10.04 -4.65 3.74
CA ILE A 61 -8.76 -4.50 4.45
C ILE A 61 -7.69 -5.20 3.64
N TYR A 62 -6.71 -4.45 3.17
CA TYR A 62 -5.48 -5.03 2.64
C TYR A 62 -4.49 -5.26 3.78
N ILE A 63 -4.10 -6.51 3.97
CA ILE A 63 -3.16 -6.93 5.00
C ILE A 63 -1.87 -7.46 4.39
N HIS A 64 -0.84 -7.56 5.21
CA HIS A 64 0.39 -8.26 4.85
C HIS A 64 0.96 -8.95 6.11
N PRO A 65 1.34 -10.24 6.05
CA PRO A 65 1.65 -11.06 7.23
C PRO A 65 2.85 -10.56 8.05
N LYS A 66 3.72 -9.75 7.46
CA LYS A 66 4.85 -9.10 8.17
C LYS A 66 4.43 -8.05 9.21
N PHE A 67 3.19 -7.56 9.19
CA PHE A 67 2.74 -6.44 10.03
C PHE A 67 1.68 -6.89 11.04
N LYS A 68 2.06 -6.91 12.33
CA LYS A 68 1.17 -7.32 13.44
C LYS A 68 -0.07 -6.43 13.59
N GLU A 69 0.00 -5.18 13.12
CA GLU A 69 -1.13 -4.24 13.15
C GLU A 69 -2.34 -4.73 12.34
N CYS A 70 -2.11 -5.60 11.34
CA CYS A 70 -3.17 -6.20 10.54
C CYS A 70 -4.11 -7.09 11.38
N GLU A 71 -3.59 -7.78 12.40
CA GLU A 71 -4.40 -8.63 13.28
C GLU A 71 -5.31 -7.76 14.15
N ARG A 72 -4.78 -6.68 14.71
CA ARG A 72 -5.54 -5.74 15.55
C ARG A 72 -6.70 -5.10 14.80
N VAL A 73 -6.51 -4.68 13.56
CA VAL A 73 -7.61 -4.11 12.75
C VAL A 73 -8.72 -5.13 12.53
N GLN A 74 -8.38 -6.39 12.25
CA GLN A 74 -9.38 -7.45 12.11
C GLN A 74 -10.15 -7.71 13.41
N GLU A 75 -9.45 -7.69 14.56
CA GLU A 75 -10.08 -7.81 15.87
C GLU A 75 -11.03 -6.64 16.19
N LEU A 76 -10.65 -5.42 15.82
CA LEU A 76 -11.49 -4.23 15.97
C LEU A 76 -12.78 -4.34 15.16
N PHE A 77 -12.74 -4.85 13.93
CA PHE A 77 -13.96 -5.09 13.17
C PHE A 77 -14.79 -6.24 13.75
N ARG A 78 -14.14 -7.29 14.25
CA ARG A 78 -14.83 -8.40 14.93
C ARG A 78 -15.54 -7.92 16.20
N SER A 79 -14.97 -7.00 16.97
CA SER A 79 -15.57 -6.49 18.21
C SER A 79 -16.85 -5.70 17.98
N ILE A 80 -17.00 -5.09 16.80
CA ILE A 80 -18.23 -4.42 16.37
C ILE A 80 -19.13 -5.29 15.49
N ASN A 81 -18.90 -6.61 15.48
CA ASN A 81 -19.68 -7.59 14.74
C ASN A 81 -19.74 -7.35 13.21
N MET A 82 -18.71 -6.71 12.65
CA MET A 82 -18.57 -6.47 11.21
C MET A 82 -17.57 -7.43 10.59
N LYS A 83 -17.94 -8.00 9.43
CA LYS A 83 -17.09 -8.92 8.67
C LYS A 83 -16.48 -8.22 7.45
N PRO A 84 -15.22 -7.76 7.52
CA PRO A 84 -14.55 -7.14 6.40
C PRO A 84 -14.14 -8.17 5.34
N ILE A 85 -14.00 -7.73 4.09
CA ILE A 85 -13.25 -8.47 3.07
C ILE A 85 -11.77 -8.26 3.36
N VAL A 86 -11.05 -9.35 3.64
CA VAL A 86 -9.62 -9.30 3.94
C VAL A 86 -8.85 -9.80 2.73
N VAL A 87 -7.97 -8.94 2.20
CA VAL A 87 -7.12 -9.24 1.04
C VAL A 87 -5.67 -9.32 1.53
N ASP A 88 -5.08 -10.51 1.44
CA ASP A 88 -3.67 -10.70 1.75
C ASP A 88 -2.81 -10.33 0.54
N VAL A 89 -2.13 -9.19 0.65
CA VAL A 89 -1.27 -8.66 -0.41
C VAL A 89 -0.13 -9.61 -0.75
N SER A 90 0.33 -10.44 0.20
CA SER A 90 1.43 -11.38 -0.04
C SER A 90 1.04 -12.59 -0.89
N LYS A 91 -0.26 -12.88 -1.01
CA LYS A 91 -0.81 -13.99 -1.81
C LYS A 91 -1.20 -13.57 -3.22
N ASP A 92 -1.03 -12.29 -3.55
CA ASP A 92 -1.31 -11.79 -4.88
C ASP A 92 -0.31 -12.32 -5.92
N SER A 93 -0.72 -12.37 -7.19
CA SER A 93 0.18 -12.75 -8.28
C SER A 93 1.35 -11.77 -8.45
N ASN A 94 1.17 -10.50 -8.07
CA ASN A 94 2.18 -9.45 -8.16
C ASN A 94 2.21 -8.59 -6.88
N PRO A 95 2.67 -9.16 -5.75
CA PRO A 95 2.53 -8.56 -4.42
C PRO A 95 3.26 -7.22 -4.29
N LYS A 96 4.42 -7.07 -4.97
CA LYS A 96 5.19 -5.82 -5.00
C LYS A 96 4.44 -4.69 -5.71
N LYS A 97 3.80 -4.99 -6.85
CA LYS A 97 3.08 -4.02 -7.68
C LYS A 97 1.77 -3.59 -7.01
N LEU A 98 1.05 -4.55 -6.41
CA LEU A 98 -0.12 -4.27 -5.58
C LEU A 98 0.24 -3.37 -4.40
N LEU A 99 1.27 -3.74 -3.62
CA LEU A 99 1.70 -2.95 -2.47
C LEU A 99 2.16 -1.55 -2.86
N HIS A 100 2.92 -1.41 -3.95
CA HIS A 100 3.34 -0.12 -4.48
C HIS A 100 2.14 0.77 -4.85
N SER A 101 1.13 0.18 -5.52
CA SER A 101 -0.08 0.89 -5.91
C SER A 101 -0.92 1.33 -4.71
N LEU A 102 -1.03 0.48 -3.69
CA LEU A 102 -1.68 0.83 -2.42
C LEU A 102 -0.97 2.00 -1.74
N LYS A 103 0.35 1.95 -1.58
CA LYS A 103 1.14 3.06 -1.01
C LYS A 103 0.93 4.37 -1.77
N LYS A 104 0.92 4.30 -3.11
CA LYS A 104 0.71 5.49 -3.96
C LYS A 104 -0.69 6.06 -3.80
N LEU A 105 -1.71 5.20 -3.68
CA LEU A 105 -3.11 5.60 -3.52
C LEU A 105 -3.38 6.21 -2.14
N THR A 106 -2.89 5.58 -1.08
CA THR A 106 -3.19 5.95 0.31
C THR A 106 -2.25 7.00 0.86
N LYS A 107 -1.05 7.13 0.27
CA LYS A 107 0.11 7.86 0.82
C LYS A 107 0.63 7.30 2.14
N ASP A 108 0.11 6.16 2.58
CA ASP A 108 0.56 5.48 3.79
C ASP A 108 1.63 4.42 3.48
N PRO A 109 2.72 4.38 4.28
CA PRO A 109 3.88 3.57 3.94
C PRO A 109 3.64 2.06 4.13
N ASN A 110 2.74 1.67 5.03
CA ASN A 110 2.60 0.28 5.47
C ASN A 110 1.13 -0.15 5.62
N PRO A 111 0.80 -1.43 5.37
CA PRO A 111 -0.47 -2.03 5.78
C PRO A 111 -0.63 -2.01 7.32
N PRO A 112 -1.87 -2.10 7.83
CA PRO A 112 -3.11 -2.35 7.10
C PRO A 112 -3.63 -1.13 6.33
N TYR A 113 -4.21 -1.34 5.15
CA TYR A 113 -4.95 -0.31 4.41
C TYR A 113 -6.43 -0.62 4.43
N VAL A 114 -7.22 0.21 5.11
CA VAL A 114 -8.67 0.00 5.23
C VAL A 114 -9.44 0.95 4.33
N PHE A 115 -10.36 0.36 3.56
CA PHE A 115 -11.29 1.05 2.71
C PHE A 115 -12.70 0.83 3.22
N LEU A 116 -13.45 1.92 3.35
CA LEU A 116 -14.88 1.91 3.67
C LEU A 116 -15.64 2.42 2.44
N THR A 117 -16.60 1.64 1.96
CA THR A 117 -17.51 2.03 0.87
C THR A 117 -16.76 2.47 -0.41
N GLY A 118 -15.63 1.83 -0.68
CA GLY A 118 -14.77 2.13 -1.81
C GLY A 118 -13.79 3.29 -1.64
N LYS A 119 -13.73 3.93 -0.46
CA LYS A 119 -12.83 5.05 -0.16
C LYS A 119 -11.81 4.67 0.90
N TYR A 120 -10.58 5.14 0.74
CA TYR A 120 -9.54 4.95 1.76
C TYR A 120 -9.95 5.67 3.05
N PHE A 121 -9.92 4.94 4.17
CA PHE A 121 -10.24 5.47 5.48
C PHE A 121 -8.99 5.65 6.35
N GLY A 122 -8.07 4.68 6.34
CA GLY A 122 -6.85 4.75 7.11
C GLY A 122 -6.27 3.39 7.50
N GLY A 123 -5.29 3.42 8.41
CA GLY A 123 -4.69 2.26 9.05
C GLY A 123 -5.28 1.97 10.45
N LEU A 124 -4.46 1.41 11.34
CA LEU A 124 -4.91 0.99 12.68
C LEU A 124 -5.43 2.16 13.53
N ASN A 125 -4.71 3.28 13.58
CA ASN A 125 -5.06 4.40 14.47
C ASN A 125 -6.38 5.05 14.06
N GLU A 126 -6.56 5.30 12.76
CA GLU A 126 -7.79 5.87 12.22
C GLU A 126 -8.99 4.95 12.46
N ILE A 127 -8.82 3.63 12.32
CA ILE A 127 -9.88 2.65 12.60
C ILE A 127 -10.23 2.58 14.08
N ASP A 128 -9.24 2.51 14.96
CA ASP A 128 -9.46 2.52 16.40
C ASP A 128 -10.21 3.78 16.85
N ALA A 129 -9.75 4.96 16.41
CA ALA A 129 -10.42 6.22 16.67
C ALA A 129 -11.84 6.23 16.07
N GLY A 130 -11.96 5.80 14.81
CA GLY A 130 -13.20 5.77 14.03
C GLY A 130 -14.28 4.86 14.63
N ILE A 131 -13.89 3.78 15.29
CA ILE A 131 -14.80 2.89 16.01
C ILE A 131 -15.22 3.52 17.34
N LYS A 132 -14.25 4.06 18.10
CA LYS A 132 -14.50 4.71 19.41
C LYS A 132 -15.45 5.90 19.30
N ASN A 133 -15.35 6.69 18.23
CA ASN A 133 -16.20 7.86 18.00
C ASN A 133 -17.40 7.58 17.08
N HIS A 134 -17.68 6.31 16.79
CA HIS A 134 -18.79 5.82 15.96
C HIS A 134 -18.79 6.31 14.49
N THR A 135 -17.67 6.83 13.99
CA THR A 135 -17.57 7.34 12.61
C THR A 135 -17.66 6.21 11.58
N VAL A 136 -17.02 5.07 11.85
CA VAL A 136 -17.02 3.89 10.96
C VAL A 136 -18.46 3.38 10.75
N GLN A 137 -19.20 3.21 11.84
CA GLN A 137 -20.58 2.75 11.82
C GLN A 137 -21.50 3.74 11.10
N LYS A 138 -21.33 5.05 11.35
CA LYS A 138 -22.09 6.10 10.64
C LYS A 138 -21.89 6.07 9.13
N ILE A 139 -20.63 5.91 8.67
CA ILE A 139 -20.32 5.83 7.23
C ILE A 139 -21.01 4.61 6.61
N ILE A 140 -20.92 3.46 7.28
CA ILE A 140 -21.48 2.20 6.79
C ILE A 140 -23.01 2.25 6.76
N ASN A 141 -23.65 2.70 7.84
CA ASN A 141 -25.11 2.80 7.91
C ASN A 141 -25.64 3.77 6.84
N LYS A 142 -25.03 4.96 6.73
CA LYS A 142 -25.40 5.93 5.68
C LYS A 142 -25.33 5.34 4.28
N TRP A 143 -24.32 4.51 4.00
CA TRP A 143 -24.18 3.85 2.71
C TRP A 143 -25.23 2.76 2.50
N LEU A 144 -25.60 2.02 3.54
CA LEU A 144 -26.67 1.01 3.50
C LEU A 144 -28.03 1.68 3.25
N ASP A 145 -28.37 2.73 4.00
CA ASP A 145 -29.61 3.50 3.81
C ASP A 145 -29.73 4.03 2.37
N SER A 146 -28.62 4.51 1.80
CA SER A 146 -28.58 5.01 0.42
C SER A 146 -28.82 3.93 -0.65
N ARG A 147 -28.69 2.65 -0.31
CA ARG A 147 -28.92 1.53 -1.24
C ARG A 147 -30.27 0.85 -1.05
N VAL A 148 -30.79 0.84 0.18
CA VAL A 148 -32.10 0.27 0.49
C VAL A 148 -33.23 1.16 -0.05
N GLY A 149 -33.03 2.48 -0.07
CA GLY A 149 -34.03 3.45 -0.56
C GLY A 149 -34.34 3.42 -2.07
N PHE A 150 -33.77 2.49 -2.85
CA PHE A 150 -34.02 2.34 -4.29
C PHE A 150 -34.85 1.10 -4.67
N SER A 151 -35.38 0.34 -3.70
CA SER A 151 -36.13 -0.90 -3.94
C SER A 151 -37.63 -0.83 -3.66
N GLU A 152 -38.20 0.35 -3.38
CA GLU A 152 -39.65 0.54 -3.31
C GLU A 152 -40.11 1.40 -4.49
N TYR A 153 -40.38 0.79 -5.65
CA TYR A 153 -41.40 1.19 -6.63
C TYR A 153 -41.67 0.03 -7.60
#